data_AF-A0A2G9U691-F1
#
_entry.id   AF-A0A2G9U691-F1
#
_cell.length_a   1.000
_cell.length_b   1.000
_cell.length_c   1.000
_cell.angle_alpha   90.00
_cell.angle_beta   90.00
_cell.angle_gamma   90.00
#
_symmetry.space_group_name_H-M   'P 1'
#
loop_
_entity.id
_entity.type
_entity.pdbx_description
1 polymer ?
#
loop_
_entity_poly.entity_id
_entity_poly.type
_entity_poly.pdbx_seq_one_letter_code
_entity_poly.pdbx_strand_id
1 'polypeptide(L)'
;MADRPAIVLADYELMKQTLVKDGAAYTGRQQVPLSRLVRGGDYGIIATTGELWQQHRRFALHVFRNFGMGKDLMQERVLDEVKDFLEKCQRSQGGAVDLRDHIDCAVGSIINNLLFGFRIDESNMDLFHRQKNMLVRVMEISARPSFILFMLFPSLKVLPFYKAFSKEVKNNSDVMFGMFDEQIEIHKNEIDFNCEESSDYVEAYLKEQKRLENEPENGGFT
;
A
#
# COMPACT_ATOMS: atom_id res chain seq x y z
N MET A 1 21.93 -13.81 -2.22
CA MET A 1 22.14 -13.70 -3.67
C MET A 1 23.57 -13.34 -4.04
N ALA A 2 24.27 -12.40 -3.39
CA ALA A 2 25.75 -12.39 -3.43
C ALA A 2 26.34 -13.30 -2.34
N ASP A 3 25.93 -13.10 -1.06
CA ASP A 3 26.55 -13.81 0.08
C ASP A 3 25.53 -14.56 0.96
N ARG A 4 24.23 -14.42 0.66
CA ARG A 4 23.14 -15.11 1.36
C ARG A 4 22.67 -16.33 0.57
N PRO A 5 22.60 -17.53 1.18
CA PRO A 5 22.04 -18.71 0.53
C PRO A 5 20.57 -18.44 0.17
N ALA A 6 20.15 -18.96 -0.97
CA ALA A 6 18.77 -18.90 -1.43
C ALA A 6 18.30 -20.33 -1.70
N ILE A 7 17.07 -20.63 -1.27
CA ILE A 7 16.41 -21.89 -1.56
C ILE A 7 15.27 -21.58 -2.53
N VAL A 8 15.25 -22.27 -3.67
CA VAL A 8 14.20 -22.13 -4.67
C VAL A 8 13.31 -23.37 -4.58
N LEU A 9 12.04 -23.16 -4.26
CA LEU A 9 11.02 -24.21 -4.28
C LEU A 9 10.41 -24.26 -5.68
N ALA A 10 10.62 -25.38 -6.38
CA ALA A 10 10.12 -25.58 -7.74
C ALA A 10 9.09 -26.72 -7.86
N ASP A 11 8.75 -27.37 -6.74
CA ASP A 11 7.77 -28.46 -6.69
C ASP A 11 6.49 -28.02 -5.95
N TYR A 12 5.34 -28.40 -6.48
CA TYR A 12 4.03 -28.00 -5.93
C TYR A 12 3.76 -28.57 -4.54
N GLU A 13 4.03 -29.87 -4.35
CA GLU A 13 3.78 -30.52 -3.05
C GLU A 13 4.71 -29.94 -1.99
N LEU A 14 5.96 -29.67 -2.34
CA LEU A 14 6.89 -28.97 -1.47
C LEU A 14 6.44 -27.55 -1.15
N MET A 15 5.98 -26.77 -2.14
CA MET A 15 5.42 -25.43 -1.90
C MET A 15 4.24 -25.47 -0.94
N LYS A 16 3.33 -26.43 -1.09
CA LYS A 16 2.18 -26.61 -0.18
C LYS A 16 2.62 -27.03 1.21
N GLN A 17 3.59 -27.93 1.31
CA GLN A 17 4.17 -28.36 2.59
C GLN A 17 4.82 -27.17 3.32
N THR A 18 5.66 -26.41 2.64
CA THR A 18 6.45 -25.31 3.23
C THR A 18 5.60 -24.06 3.50
N LEU A 19 4.80 -23.60 2.54
CA LEU A 19 4.11 -22.30 2.63
C LEU A 19 2.72 -22.39 3.30
N VAL A 20 2.10 -23.58 3.35
CA VAL A 20 0.76 -23.76 3.94
C VAL A 20 0.83 -24.59 5.20
N LYS A 21 1.30 -25.84 5.13
CA LYS A 21 1.29 -26.76 6.28
C LYS A 21 2.28 -26.33 7.36
N ASP A 22 3.48 -25.90 6.96
CA ASP A 22 4.52 -25.36 7.85
C ASP A 22 4.65 -23.83 7.74
N GLY A 23 3.59 -23.16 7.25
CA GLY A 23 3.65 -21.74 6.86
C GLY A 23 4.09 -20.80 7.99
N ALA A 24 3.81 -21.15 9.25
CA ALA A 24 4.24 -20.37 10.42
C ALA A 24 5.77 -20.19 10.50
N ALA A 25 6.54 -21.23 10.12
CA ALA A 25 8.00 -21.20 10.13
C ALA A 25 8.59 -20.30 9.02
N TYR A 26 7.83 -20.04 7.94
CA TYR A 26 8.28 -19.29 6.76
C TYR A 26 7.59 -17.93 6.61
N THR A 27 7.11 -17.35 7.71
CA THR A 27 6.44 -16.03 7.71
C THR A 27 7.41 -14.84 7.58
N GLY A 28 8.72 -15.06 7.67
CA GLY A 28 9.72 -14.01 7.62
C GLY A 28 9.75 -13.23 6.30
N ARG A 29 10.19 -11.97 6.36
CA ARG A 29 10.46 -11.12 5.18
C ARG A 29 11.93 -10.80 5.08
N GLN A 30 12.44 -10.80 3.86
CA GLN A 30 13.78 -10.30 3.61
C GLN A 30 13.82 -8.80 3.85
N GLN A 31 14.58 -8.38 4.85
CA GLN A 31 14.82 -6.96 5.09
C GLN A 31 15.81 -6.42 4.05
N VAL A 32 15.33 -5.46 3.26
CA VAL A 32 16.11 -4.76 2.23
C VAL A 32 16.43 -3.37 2.74
N PRO A 33 17.71 -2.95 2.83
CA PRO A 33 18.08 -1.63 3.37
C PRO A 33 17.34 -0.46 2.70
N LEU A 34 17.13 -0.55 1.39
CA LEU A 34 16.42 0.47 0.64
C LEU A 34 14.93 0.56 1.00
N SER A 35 14.31 -0.55 1.36
CA SER A 35 12.90 -0.58 1.76
C SER A 35 12.67 0.13 3.10
N ARG A 36 13.65 0.05 4.01
CA ARG A 36 13.65 0.82 5.27
C ARG A 36 13.92 2.31 5.03
N LEU A 37 14.76 2.66 4.05
CA LEU A 37 14.97 4.06 3.63
C LEU A 37 13.68 4.69 3.11
N VAL A 38 12.94 3.96 2.27
CA VAL A 38 11.67 4.41 1.67
C VAL A 38 10.60 4.64 2.74
N ARG A 39 10.45 3.70 3.68
CA ARG A 39 9.36 3.74 4.69
C ARG A 39 9.72 4.45 6.00
N GLY A 40 10.96 4.93 6.15
CA GLY A 40 11.45 5.48 7.42
C GLY A 40 11.67 4.46 8.54
N GLY A 41 11.41 3.17 8.31
CA GLY A 41 11.51 2.13 9.32
C GLY A 41 10.94 0.79 8.86
N ASP A 42 10.84 -0.14 9.80
CA ASP A 42 10.27 -1.47 9.59
C ASP A 42 8.76 -1.44 9.85
N TYR A 43 8.06 -0.67 9.02
CA TYR A 43 6.62 -0.40 9.12
C TYR A 43 5.79 -1.03 8.00
N GLY A 44 4.47 -1.10 8.21
CA GLY A 44 3.48 -1.62 7.26
C GLY A 44 3.26 -3.12 7.38
N ILE A 45 2.57 -3.73 6.40
CA ILE A 45 2.19 -5.16 6.41
C ILE A 45 3.03 -6.00 5.43
N ILE A 46 3.54 -5.40 4.36
CA ILE A 46 4.19 -6.14 3.26
C ILE A 46 5.59 -6.62 3.64
N ALA A 47 6.36 -5.77 4.33
CA ALA A 47 7.78 -5.97 4.57
C ALA A 47 8.14 -6.21 6.05
N THR A 48 7.17 -6.20 6.96
CA THR A 48 7.38 -6.43 8.39
C THR A 48 7.25 -7.90 8.74
N THR A 49 7.73 -8.27 9.93
CA THR A 49 7.67 -9.64 10.45
C THR A 49 7.46 -9.58 11.95
N GLY A 50 6.96 -10.66 12.55
CA GLY A 50 6.76 -10.76 13.99
C GLY A 50 5.41 -10.22 14.43
N GLU A 51 5.34 -9.79 15.68
CA GLU A 51 4.08 -9.41 16.34
C GLU A 51 3.44 -8.17 15.70
N LEU A 52 4.24 -7.14 15.39
CA LEU A 52 3.77 -5.92 14.71
C LEU A 52 3.05 -6.26 13.38
N TRP A 53 3.67 -7.12 12.56
CA TRP A 53 3.04 -7.61 11.33
C TRP A 53 1.71 -8.31 11.59
N GLN A 54 1.63 -9.17 12.60
CA GLN A 54 0.40 -9.89 12.94
C GLN A 54 -0.70 -8.92 13.39
N GLN A 55 -0.38 -7.95 14.24
CA GLN A 55 -1.32 -6.95 14.74
C GLN A 55 -1.89 -6.11 13.60
N HIS A 56 -1.03 -5.47 12.79
CA HIS A 56 -1.48 -4.69 11.63
C HIS A 56 -2.25 -5.52 10.62
N ARG A 57 -1.82 -6.76 10.33
CA ARG A 57 -2.54 -7.64 9.40
C ARG A 57 -3.93 -8.01 9.91
N ARG A 58 -4.07 -8.36 11.19
CA ARG A 58 -5.37 -8.67 11.81
C ARG A 58 -6.28 -7.46 11.80
N PHE A 59 -5.75 -6.30 12.19
CA PHE A 59 -6.47 -5.03 12.16
C PHE A 59 -6.98 -4.73 10.74
N ALA A 60 -6.10 -4.75 9.74
CA ALA A 60 -6.50 -4.41 8.36
C ALA A 60 -7.53 -5.38 7.78
N LEU A 61 -7.39 -6.68 8.00
CA LEU A 61 -8.39 -7.65 7.57
C LEU A 61 -9.73 -7.47 8.27
N HIS A 62 -9.71 -7.12 9.57
CA HIS A 62 -10.93 -6.84 10.32
C HIS A 62 -11.66 -5.62 9.75
N VAL A 63 -10.93 -4.50 9.59
CA VAL A 63 -11.47 -3.25 9.06
C VAL A 63 -11.98 -3.41 7.63
N PHE A 64 -11.20 -4.02 6.73
CA PHE A 64 -11.65 -4.24 5.35
C PHE A 64 -12.90 -5.12 5.27
N ARG A 65 -13.04 -6.13 6.14
CA ARG A 65 -14.25 -6.96 6.20
C ARG A 65 -15.47 -6.18 6.70
N ASN A 66 -15.27 -5.20 7.59
CA ASN A 66 -16.33 -4.29 8.03
C ASN A 66 -16.75 -3.36 6.88
N PHE A 67 -15.79 -2.88 6.07
CA PHE A 67 -16.04 -2.11 4.85
C PHE A 67 -16.44 -2.93 3.61
N GLY A 68 -16.86 -4.18 3.80
CA GLY A 68 -17.50 -4.96 2.75
C GLY A 68 -16.57 -5.89 1.98
N MET A 69 -15.27 -5.98 2.28
CA MET A 69 -14.39 -6.97 1.64
C MET A 69 -14.94 -8.40 1.86
N GLY A 70 -15.24 -9.09 0.77
CA GLY A 70 -15.86 -10.42 0.79
C GLY A 70 -17.37 -10.41 1.05
N LYS A 71 -18.04 -9.26 0.95
CA LYS A 71 -19.50 -9.07 1.09
C LYS A 71 -20.06 -8.29 -0.11
N ASP A 72 -21.39 -8.26 -0.21
CA ASP A 72 -22.12 -7.58 -1.30
C ASP A 72 -21.79 -6.09 -1.41
N LEU A 73 -21.50 -5.41 -0.30
CA LEU A 73 -21.12 -3.99 -0.31
C LEU A 73 -19.88 -3.70 -1.18
N MET A 74 -18.88 -4.59 -1.22
CA MET A 74 -17.73 -4.42 -2.11
C MET A 74 -18.12 -4.62 -3.57
N GLN A 75 -19.02 -5.58 -3.83
CA GLN A 75 -19.55 -5.79 -5.18
C GLN A 75 -20.30 -4.56 -5.68
N GLU A 76 -21.11 -3.93 -4.84
CA GLU A 76 -21.82 -2.68 -5.18
C GLU A 76 -20.83 -1.57 -5.55
N ARG A 77 -19.79 -1.34 -4.74
CA ARG A 77 -18.73 -0.36 -5.05
C ARG A 77 -18.06 -0.63 -6.40
N VAL A 78 -17.74 -1.88 -6.70
CA VAL A 78 -17.17 -2.27 -8.00
C VAL A 78 -18.15 -2.00 -9.13
N LEU A 79 -19.42 -2.36 -8.96
CA LEU A 79 -20.46 -2.16 -9.98
C LEU A 79 -20.70 -0.68 -10.26
N ASP A 80 -20.61 0.19 -9.26
CA ASP A 80 -20.75 1.63 -9.44
C ASP A 80 -19.62 2.22 -10.29
N GLU A 81 -18.36 1.82 -10.06
CA GLU A 81 -17.25 2.22 -10.93
C GLU A 81 -17.39 1.67 -12.36
N VAL A 82 -17.93 0.47 -12.52
CA VAL A 82 -18.22 -0.11 -13.85
C VAL A 82 -19.32 0.66 -14.58
N LYS A 83 -20.39 1.08 -13.88
CA LYS A 83 -21.45 1.91 -14.48
C LYS A 83 -20.86 3.24 -14.97
N ASP A 84 -20.08 3.91 -14.14
CA ASP A 84 -19.45 5.18 -14.50
C ASP A 84 -18.54 5.05 -15.73
N PHE A 85 -17.80 3.93 -15.80
CA PHE A 85 -16.99 3.61 -16.97
C PHE A 85 -17.83 3.38 -18.24
N LEU A 86 -18.91 2.62 -18.15
CA LEU A 86 -19.80 2.36 -19.29
C LEU A 86 -20.47 3.65 -19.78
N GLU A 87 -20.86 4.54 -18.88
CA GLU A 87 -21.40 5.85 -19.24
C GLU A 87 -20.36 6.71 -19.99
N LYS A 88 -19.11 6.75 -19.51
CA LYS A 88 -18.01 7.45 -20.21
C LYS A 88 -17.78 6.88 -21.61
N CYS A 89 -17.82 5.56 -21.76
CA CYS A 89 -17.74 4.91 -23.07
C CYS A 89 -18.89 5.32 -24.01
N GLN A 90 -20.13 5.34 -23.52
CA GLN A 90 -21.28 5.77 -24.32
C GLN A 90 -21.17 7.24 -24.77
N ARG A 91 -20.68 8.11 -23.88
CA ARG A 91 -20.45 9.55 -24.19
C ARG A 91 -19.35 9.78 -25.21
N SER A 92 -18.41 8.85 -25.38
CA SER A 92 -17.32 8.97 -26.36
C SER A 92 -17.78 8.92 -27.83
N GLN A 93 -19.05 8.57 -28.10
CA GLN A 93 -19.67 8.56 -29.44
C GLN A 93 -18.83 7.87 -30.54
N GLY A 94 -18.14 6.78 -30.20
CA GLY A 94 -17.30 6.03 -31.13
C GLY A 94 -15.85 6.51 -31.23
N GLY A 95 -15.45 7.48 -30.40
CA GLY A 95 -14.06 7.86 -30.21
C GLY A 95 -13.24 6.76 -29.53
N ALA A 96 -11.92 6.82 -29.68
CA ALA A 96 -11.02 5.89 -28.98
C ALA A 96 -11.07 6.17 -27.47
N VAL A 97 -11.26 5.11 -26.68
CA VAL A 97 -11.24 5.17 -25.21
C VAL A 97 -9.99 4.46 -24.70
N ASP A 98 -9.21 5.14 -23.87
CA ASP A 98 -8.11 4.50 -23.15
C ASP A 98 -8.68 3.66 -21.98
N LEU A 99 -8.78 2.35 -22.21
CA LEU A 99 -9.26 1.40 -21.22
C LEU A 99 -8.34 1.29 -20.01
N ARG A 100 -7.03 1.49 -20.20
CA ARG A 100 -6.06 1.33 -19.11
C ARG A 100 -6.25 2.43 -18.09
N ASP A 101 -6.37 3.67 -18.55
CA ASP A 101 -6.55 4.79 -17.63
C ASP A 101 -7.87 4.69 -16.85
N HIS A 102 -8.95 4.24 -17.51
CA HIS A 102 -10.22 3.99 -16.84
C HIS A 102 -10.15 2.89 -15.79
N ILE A 103 -9.50 1.77 -16.11
CA ILE A 103 -9.32 0.68 -15.13
C ILE A 103 -8.47 1.15 -13.95
N ASP A 104 -7.38 1.86 -14.23
CA ASP A 104 -6.52 2.41 -13.17
C ASP A 104 -7.32 3.37 -12.27
N CYS A 105 -8.16 4.23 -12.86
CA CYS A 105 -9.02 5.18 -12.14
C CYS A 105 -10.09 4.46 -11.30
N ALA A 106 -10.78 3.47 -11.86
CA ALA A 106 -11.78 2.68 -11.14
C ALA A 106 -11.17 1.94 -9.93
N VAL A 107 -10.02 1.29 -10.13
CA VAL A 107 -9.29 0.60 -9.04
C VAL A 107 -8.80 1.61 -8.00
N GLY A 108 -8.24 2.73 -8.44
CA GLY A 108 -7.81 3.83 -7.56
C GLY A 108 -8.97 4.40 -6.74
N SER A 109 -10.16 4.55 -7.35
CA SER A 109 -11.37 5.06 -6.69
C SER A 109 -11.84 4.12 -5.59
N ILE A 110 -11.87 2.80 -5.86
CA ILE A 110 -12.21 1.80 -4.84
C ILE A 110 -11.21 1.81 -3.67
N ILE A 111 -9.91 1.91 -3.98
CA ILE A 111 -8.86 1.96 -2.96
C ILE A 111 -8.98 3.24 -2.13
N ASN A 112 -9.14 4.41 -2.76
CA ASN A 112 -9.30 5.69 -2.06
C ASN A 112 -10.58 5.73 -1.23
N ASN A 113 -11.67 5.14 -1.72
CA ASN A 113 -12.91 5.04 -0.95
C ASN A 113 -12.71 4.18 0.31
N LEU A 114 -11.98 3.06 0.20
CA LEU A 114 -11.65 2.22 1.35
C LEU A 114 -10.70 2.90 2.34
N LEU A 115 -9.74 3.68 1.85
CA LEU A 115 -8.68 4.25 2.67
C LEU A 115 -9.04 5.60 3.29
N PHE A 116 -9.70 6.46 2.52
CA PHE A 116 -9.92 7.88 2.81
C PHE A 116 -11.39 8.33 2.59
N GLY A 117 -12.30 7.38 2.35
CA GLY A 117 -13.74 7.66 2.28
C GLY A 117 -14.22 8.36 1.01
N PHE A 118 -13.36 8.66 0.03
CA PHE A 118 -13.76 9.39 -1.19
C PHE A 118 -13.55 8.61 -2.49
N ARG A 119 -14.38 8.91 -3.50
CA ARG A 119 -14.29 8.38 -4.87
C ARG A 119 -13.52 9.35 -5.77
N ILE A 120 -12.87 8.82 -6.79
CA ILE A 120 -12.19 9.68 -7.79
C ILE A 120 -13.23 10.21 -8.78
N ASP A 121 -13.24 11.52 -8.96
CA ASP A 121 -14.08 12.25 -9.88
C ASP A 121 -13.27 13.31 -10.66
N GLU A 122 -13.94 14.17 -11.43
CA GLU A 122 -13.27 15.20 -12.21
C GLU A 122 -12.54 16.24 -11.35
N SER A 123 -12.99 16.48 -10.11
CA SER A 123 -12.41 17.50 -9.21
C SER A 123 -11.08 17.05 -8.61
N ASN A 124 -10.89 15.75 -8.42
CA ASN A 124 -9.70 15.17 -7.79
C ASN A 124 -8.87 14.28 -8.75
N MET A 125 -9.22 14.26 -10.04
CA MET A 125 -8.47 13.52 -11.07
C MET A 125 -6.99 13.88 -11.12
N ASP A 126 -6.64 15.16 -10.91
CA ASP A 126 -5.25 15.62 -10.88
C ASP A 126 -4.46 15.05 -9.69
N LEU A 127 -5.11 14.80 -8.56
CA LEU A 127 -4.49 14.11 -7.42
C LEU A 127 -4.23 12.65 -7.78
N PHE A 128 -5.20 11.98 -8.38
CA PHE A 128 -5.04 10.60 -8.83
C PHE A 128 -3.89 10.44 -9.83
N HIS A 129 -3.84 11.28 -10.88
CA HIS A 129 -2.74 11.23 -11.85
C HIS A 129 -1.38 11.48 -11.21
N ARG A 130 -1.29 12.40 -10.23
CA ARG A 130 -0.06 12.62 -9.46
C ARG A 130 0.34 11.37 -8.68
N GLN A 131 -0.59 10.74 -7.95
CA GLN A 131 -0.33 9.50 -7.22
C GLN A 131 0.10 8.35 -8.15
N LYS A 132 -0.62 8.14 -9.26
CA LYS A 132 -0.32 7.15 -10.30
C LYS A 132 1.07 7.36 -10.90
N ASN A 133 1.42 8.59 -11.27
CA ASN A 133 2.73 8.91 -11.83
C ASN A 133 3.86 8.68 -10.83
N MET A 134 3.64 8.99 -9.54
CA MET A 134 4.60 8.69 -8.48
C MET A 134 4.80 7.18 -8.29
N LEU A 135 3.72 6.40 -8.33
CA LEU A 135 3.79 4.93 -8.25
C LEU A 135 4.57 4.35 -9.43
N VAL A 136 4.27 4.80 -10.65
CA VAL A 136 5.00 4.39 -11.88
C VAL A 136 6.48 4.71 -11.73
N ARG A 137 6.83 5.92 -11.29
CA ARG A 137 8.24 6.29 -11.10
C ARG A 137 8.95 5.41 -10.07
N VAL A 138 8.30 5.05 -8.96
CA VAL A 138 8.92 4.16 -7.97
C VAL A 138 9.09 2.74 -8.50
N MET A 139 8.15 2.25 -9.32
CA MET A 139 8.30 0.96 -10.02
C MET A 139 9.45 1.00 -11.03
N GLU A 140 9.57 2.08 -11.82
CA GLU A 140 10.68 2.27 -12.76
C GLU A 140 12.04 2.30 -12.03
N ILE A 141 12.15 3.04 -10.93
CA ILE A 141 13.37 3.09 -10.12
C ILE A 141 13.72 1.70 -9.58
N SER A 142 12.72 0.94 -9.12
CA SER A 142 12.90 -0.41 -8.58
C SER A 142 13.34 -1.42 -9.64
N ALA A 143 12.96 -1.20 -10.90
CA ALA A 143 13.34 -2.02 -12.04
C ALA A 143 14.75 -1.71 -12.60
N ARG A 144 15.37 -0.60 -12.21
CA ARG A 144 16.71 -0.22 -12.71
C ARG A 144 17.77 -1.24 -12.25
N PRO A 145 18.74 -1.61 -13.10
CA PRO A 145 19.87 -2.46 -12.69
C PRO A 145 20.63 -1.93 -11.48
N SER A 146 20.73 -0.61 -11.33
CA SER A 146 21.32 0.04 -10.15
C SER A 146 20.60 -0.34 -8.85
N PHE A 147 19.27 -0.43 -8.86
CA PHE A 147 18.50 -0.86 -7.68
C PHE A 147 18.85 -2.30 -7.30
N ILE A 148 18.87 -3.21 -8.27
CA ILE A 148 19.21 -4.62 -8.06
C ILE A 148 20.65 -4.76 -7.53
N LEU A 149 21.60 -4.07 -8.14
CA LEU A 149 23.00 -4.06 -7.69
C LEU A 149 23.15 -3.53 -6.27
N PHE A 150 22.42 -2.46 -5.92
CA PHE A 150 22.40 -1.93 -4.55
C PHE A 150 21.81 -2.91 -3.54
N MET A 151 20.76 -3.66 -3.93
CA MET A 151 20.15 -4.69 -3.12
C MET A 151 21.09 -5.89 -2.88
N LEU A 152 21.86 -6.28 -3.90
CA LEU A 152 22.81 -7.38 -3.83
C LEU A 152 24.08 -7.02 -3.06
N PHE A 153 24.58 -5.79 -3.25
CA PHE A 153 25.84 -5.32 -2.66
C PHE A 153 25.62 -4.00 -1.90
N PRO A 154 25.13 -4.04 -0.65
CA PRO A 154 24.88 -2.84 0.15
C PRO A 154 26.14 -1.99 0.41
N SER A 155 27.33 -2.56 0.26
CA SER A 155 28.62 -1.85 0.35
C SER A 155 28.77 -0.75 -0.72
N LEU A 156 28.07 -0.86 -1.85
CA LEU A 156 28.09 0.13 -2.93
C LEU A 156 27.56 1.51 -2.51
N LYS A 157 26.85 1.61 -1.38
CA LYS A 157 26.31 2.86 -0.81
C LYS A 157 27.34 3.98 -0.61
N VAL A 158 28.62 3.65 -0.48
CA VAL A 158 29.68 4.65 -0.27
C VAL A 158 30.02 5.42 -1.55
N LEU A 159 29.72 4.85 -2.72
CA LEU A 159 30.04 5.45 -4.01
C LEU A 159 29.16 6.67 -4.28
N PRO A 160 29.71 7.76 -4.87
CA PRO A 160 28.96 8.98 -5.16
C PRO A 160 27.68 8.74 -5.96
N PHE A 161 27.72 7.82 -6.94
CA PHE A 161 26.57 7.42 -7.73
C PHE A 161 25.42 6.87 -6.86
N TYR A 162 25.71 5.95 -5.95
CA TYR A 162 24.70 5.32 -5.08
C TYR A 162 24.21 6.25 -3.96
N LYS A 163 25.03 7.24 -3.54
CA LYS A 163 24.56 8.34 -2.70
C LYS A 163 23.51 9.18 -3.43
N ALA A 164 23.76 9.54 -4.68
CA ALA A 164 22.78 10.27 -5.50
C ALA A 164 21.51 9.45 -5.75
N PHE A 165 21.65 8.16 -6.07
CA PHE A 165 20.52 7.24 -6.23
C PHE A 165 19.68 7.11 -4.96
N SER A 166 20.32 6.96 -3.79
CA SER A 166 19.60 6.88 -2.51
C SER A 166 18.83 8.17 -2.21
N LYS A 167 19.40 9.33 -2.57
CA LYS A 167 18.73 10.63 -2.45
C LYS A 167 17.54 10.74 -3.40
N GLU A 168 17.67 10.28 -4.65
CA GLU A 168 16.56 10.21 -5.60
C GLU A 168 15.42 9.33 -5.06
N VAL A 169 15.74 8.11 -4.60
CA VAL A 169 14.74 7.19 -4.00
C VAL A 169 14.05 7.84 -2.82
N LYS A 170 14.81 8.45 -1.89
CA LYS A 170 14.26 9.11 -0.72
C LYS A 170 13.33 10.26 -1.11
N ASN A 171 13.78 11.17 -1.97
CA ASN A 171 12.96 12.31 -2.41
C ASN A 171 11.64 11.87 -3.05
N ASN A 172 11.65 10.82 -3.88
CA ASN A 172 10.42 10.30 -4.48
C ASN A 172 9.51 9.63 -3.44
N SER A 173 10.11 8.99 -2.43
CA SER A 173 9.35 8.40 -1.31
C SER A 173 8.71 9.50 -0.47
N ASP A 174 9.45 10.55 -0.10
CA ASP A 174 8.97 11.67 0.69
C ASP A 174 7.79 12.38 -0.02
N VAL A 175 7.87 12.58 -1.35
CA VAL A 175 6.75 13.14 -2.13
C VAL A 175 5.53 12.21 -2.15
N MET A 176 5.74 10.90 -2.29
CA MET A 176 4.63 9.93 -2.30
C MET A 176 3.94 9.86 -0.94
N PHE A 177 4.71 9.75 0.15
CA PHE A 177 4.15 9.72 1.51
C PHE A 177 3.54 11.06 1.90
N GLY A 178 4.09 12.18 1.46
CA GLY A 178 3.50 13.50 1.69
C GLY A 178 2.07 13.63 1.14
N MET A 179 1.75 12.99 0.00
CA MET A 179 0.37 12.95 -0.51
C MET A 179 -0.58 12.19 0.42
N PHE A 180 -0.11 11.13 1.09
CA PHE A 180 -0.91 10.40 2.07
C PHE A 180 -0.99 11.16 3.39
N ASP A 181 0.09 11.82 3.82
CA ASP A 181 0.11 12.66 5.02
C ASP A 181 -0.90 13.79 4.90
N GLU A 182 -1.00 14.46 3.75
CA GLU A 182 -2.03 15.48 3.49
C GLU A 182 -3.45 14.94 3.71
N GLN A 183 -3.76 13.72 3.23
CA GLN A 183 -5.07 13.10 3.43
C GLN A 183 -5.31 12.69 4.88
N ILE A 184 -4.28 12.18 5.56
CA ILE A 184 -4.35 11.81 6.98
C ILE A 184 -4.60 13.04 7.84
N GLU A 185 -3.97 14.18 7.55
CA GLU A 185 -4.19 15.42 8.29
C GLU A 185 -5.61 15.96 8.11
N ILE A 186 -6.21 15.82 6.92
CA ILE A 186 -7.64 16.14 6.71
C ILE A 186 -8.51 15.30 7.65
N HIS A 187 -8.28 13.98 7.71
CA HIS A 187 -9.05 13.07 8.57
C HIS A 187 -8.85 13.40 10.06
N LYS A 188 -7.63 13.74 10.48
CA LYS A 188 -7.36 14.14 11.88
C LYS A 188 -8.14 15.39 12.31
N ASN A 189 -8.45 16.29 11.38
CA ASN A 189 -9.22 17.50 11.68
C ASN A 189 -10.74 17.25 11.73
N GLU A 190 -11.23 16.22 11.04
CA GLU A 190 -12.66 15.92 10.88
C GLU A 190 -13.14 14.76 11.76
N ILE A 191 -12.21 13.94 12.28
CA ILE A 191 -12.53 12.72 13.03
C ILE A 191 -13.31 12.97 14.32
N ASP A 192 -14.43 12.27 14.47
CA ASP A 192 -15.15 12.18 15.74
C ASP A 192 -14.72 10.93 16.50
N PHE A 193 -13.87 11.12 17.51
CA PHE A 193 -13.40 10.04 18.38
C PHE A 193 -14.47 9.45 19.30
N ASN A 194 -15.63 10.09 19.45
CA ASN A 194 -16.71 9.57 20.28
C ASN A 194 -17.66 8.65 19.49
N CYS A 195 -17.62 8.73 18.17
CA CYS A 195 -18.37 7.83 17.29
C CYS A 195 -17.64 6.49 17.16
N GLU A 196 -18.32 5.37 17.43
CA GLU A 196 -17.76 4.03 17.27
C GLU A 196 -17.62 3.63 15.79
N GLU A 197 -18.47 4.16 14.91
CA GLU A 197 -18.41 3.87 13.49
C GLU A 197 -17.28 4.66 12.82
N SER A 198 -16.52 4.00 11.97
CA SER A 198 -15.53 4.64 11.09
C SER A 198 -16.05 4.62 9.66
N SER A 199 -15.80 5.68 8.92
CA SER A 199 -16.18 5.82 7.52
C SER A 199 -15.16 5.17 6.56
N ASP A 200 -13.88 5.13 6.97
CA ASP A 200 -12.78 4.57 6.20
C ASP A 200 -11.67 3.96 7.08
N TYR A 201 -10.66 3.38 6.42
CA TYR A 201 -9.55 2.71 7.09
C TYR A 201 -8.67 3.65 7.91
N VAL A 202 -8.41 4.87 7.43
CA VAL A 202 -7.55 5.83 8.15
C VAL A 202 -8.24 6.29 9.43
N GLU A 203 -9.53 6.60 9.38
CA GLU A 203 -10.31 6.95 10.55
C GLU A 203 -10.31 5.80 11.57
N ALA A 204 -10.56 4.57 11.13
CA ALA A 204 -10.50 3.38 11.98
C ALA A 204 -9.12 3.21 12.63
N TYR A 205 -8.05 3.45 11.86
CA TYR A 205 -6.68 3.33 12.33
C TYR A 205 -6.36 4.40 13.38
N LEU A 206 -6.76 5.65 13.16
CA LEU A 206 -6.56 6.76 14.11
C LEU A 206 -7.31 6.54 15.43
N LYS A 207 -8.56 6.04 15.37
CA LYS A 207 -9.32 5.68 16.58
C LYS A 207 -8.66 4.56 17.36
N GLU A 208 -8.22 3.51 16.66
CA GLU A 208 -7.53 2.39 17.29
C GLU A 208 -6.18 2.79 17.89
N GLN A 209 -5.42 3.66 17.21
CA GLN A 209 -4.18 4.22 17.75
C GLN A 209 -4.44 4.95 19.08
N LYS A 210 -5.45 5.82 19.12
CA LYS A 210 -5.85 6.53 20.34
C LYS A 210 -6.32 5.57 21.45
N ARG A 211 -7.01 4.48 21.10
CA ARG A 211 -7.43 3.45 22.06
C ARG A 211 -6.23 2.79 22.73
N LEU A 212 -5.21 2.41 21.95
CA LEU A 212 -3.99 1.77 22.47
C LEU A 212 -3.08 2.73 23.25
N GLU A 213 -3.06 4.02 22.91
CA GLU A 213 -2.38 5.05 23.71
C GLU A 213 -2.97 5.14 25.14
N ASN A 214 -4.26 4.87 25.29
CA ASN A 214 -4.95 4.83 26.59
C ASN A 214 -4.87 3.46 27.30
N GLU A 215 -4.45 2.40 26.60
CA GLU A 215 -4.33 1.02 27.11
C GLU A 215 -2.95 0.40 26.78
N PRO A 216 -1.85 0.88 27.38
CA PRO A 216 -0.49 0.53 27.00
C PRO A 216 -0.11 -0.95 27.24
N GLU A 217 -0.94 -1.72 27.97
CA GLU A 217 -0.71 -3.14 28.23
C GLU A 217 -0.96 -4.05 27.00
N ASN A 218 -1.62 -3.55 25.95
CA ASN A 218 -2.03 -4.33 24.76
C ASN A 218 -1.09 -4.21 23.54
N GLY A 219 0.07 -3.58 23.70
CA GLY A 219 0.99 -3.26 22.59
C GLY A 219 0.53 -2.04 21.79
N GLY A 220 1.47 -1.35 21.14
CA GLY A 220 1.22 -0.12 20.39
C GLY A 220 1.38 -0.28 18.88
N PHE A 221 0.68 0.56 18.12
CA PHE A 221 0.92 0.78 16.69
C PHE A 221 2.12 1.75 16.45
N THR A 222 3.24 1.52 17.15
CA THR A 222 4.45 2.38 17.09
C THR A 222 5.69 1.66 16.59
#